data_AF-A0A954ET38-F1
#
_entry.id   AF-A0A954ET38-F1
#
_cell.length_a   1.000
_cell.length_b   1.000
_cell.length_c   1.000
_cell.angle_alpha   90.00
_cell.angle_beta   90.00
_cell.angle_gamma   90.00
#
_symmetry.space_group_name_H-M   'P 1'
#
loop_
_entity.id
_entity.type
_entity.pdbx_description
1 polymer ?
#
loop_
_entity_poly.entity_id
_entity_poly.type
_entity_poly.pdbx_seq_one_letter_code
_entity_poly.pdbx_strand_id
1 'polypeptide(L)'
;PLDGMNVWDTLAEGKSSPRTEIVYNVEPFRGAVRQGDWKLIWRTLIPTSVELYDLSEDPYEQHNLADAHPEKVLALQGRLNALGRESAKPLALIYIANVGLAHGKPLLASEIDVPQTEVNPNGHAITDEGISYPHKH
;
A
#
# COMPACT_ATOMS: atom_id res chain seq x y z
N PRO A 1 -15.06 -14.75 4.51
CA PRO A 1 -16.20 -13.95 4.00
C PRO A 1 -15.81 -13.37 2.64
N LEU A 2 -16.77 -13.01 1.78
CA LEU A 2 -16.53 -12.42 0.46
C LEU A 2 -16.85 -10.93 0.49
N ASP A 3 -15.92 -10.08 0.05
CA ASP A 3 -16.10 -8.61 0.02
C ASP A 3 -16.70 -8.09 -1.31
N GLY A 4 -16.91 -9.00 -2.27
CA GLY A 4 -17.57 -8.74 -3.54
C GLY A 4 -19.09 -8.67 -3.40
N MET A 5 -19.72 -7.80 -4.20
CA MET A 5 -21.18 -7.73 -4.34
C MET A 5 -21.59 -8.16 -5.74
N ASN A 6 -22.74 -8.83 -5.85
CA ASN A 6 -23.35 -9.09 -7.15
C ASN A 6 -23.86 -7.76 -7.73
N VAL A 7 -23.38 -7.40 -8.93
CA VAL A 7 -23.73 -6.15 -9.62
C VAL A 7 -24.45 -6.40 -10.94
N TRP A 8 -24.97 -7.62 -11.16
CA TRP A 8 -25.63 -7.98 -12.41
C TRP A 8 -26.80 -7.06 -12.73
N ASP A 9 -27.69 -6.82 -11.76
CA ASP A 9 -28.82 -5.91 -11.89
C ASP A 9 -28.41 -4.48 -12.29
N THR A 10 -27.28 -3.99 -11.79
CA THR A 10 -26.74 -2.68 -12.16
C THR A 10 -26.31 -2.64 -13.61
N LEU A 11 -25.67 -3.70 -14.11
CA LEU A 11 -25.16 -3.79 -15.48
C LEU A 11 -26.26 -4.09 -16.50
N ALA A 12 -27.15 -5.04 -16.18
CA ALA A 12 -28.17 -5.56 -17.09
C ALA A 12 -29.41 -4.67 -17.15
N GLU A 13 -29.79 -4.04 -16.03
CA GLU A 13 -31.05 -3.30 -15.91
C GLU A 13 -30.85 -1.81 -15.60
N GLY A 14 -29.60 -1.35 -15.44
CA GLY A 14 -29.30 0.05 -15.12
C GLY A 14 -29.72 0.47 -13.71
N LYS A 15 -29.98 -0.49 -12.80
CA LYS A 15 -30.29 -0.17 -11.39
C LYS A 15 -29.09 0.47 -10.69
N SER A 16 -29.34 1.25 -9.64
CA SER A 16 -28.26 1.77 -8.78
C SER A 16 -27.36 0.65 -8.27
N SER A 17 -26.05 0.92 -8.19
CA SER A 17 -25.08 -0.01 -7.62
C SER A 17 -25.43 -0.33 -6.16
N PRO A 18 -25.40 -1.61 -5.75
CA PRO A 18 -25.54 -1.97 -4.33
C PRO A 18 -24.32 -1.54 -3.51
N ARG A 19 -23.20 -1.22 -4.16
CA ARG A 19 -21.97 -0.81 -3.50
C ARG A 19 -22.01 0.68 -3.16
N THR A 20 -22.11 0.97 -1.86
CA THR A 20 -22.09 2.34 -1.30
C THR A 20 -20.71 2.76 -0.80
N GLU A 21 -19.76 1.82 -0.70
CA GLU A 21 -18.41 2.03 -0.20
C GLU A 21 -17.38 1.40 -1.13
N ILE A 22 -16.28 2.11 -1.35
CA ILE A 22 -15.11 1.62 -2.08
C ILE A 22 -13.89 1.81 -1.19
N VAL A 23 -13.24 0.71 -0.85
CA VAL A 23 -11.97 0.70 -0.14
C VAL A 23 -10.86 0.63 -1.19
N TYR A 24 -10.04 1.68 -1.29
CA TYR A 24 -8.93 1.72 -2.25
C TYR A 24 -7.68 1.06 -1.67
N ASN A 25 -7.33 1.42 -0.43
CA ASN A 25 -6.28 0.76 0.33
C ASN A 25 -6.50 0.91 1.83
N VAL A 26 -6.01 -0.07 2.57
CA VAL A 26 -5.92 -0.06 4.03
C VAL A 26 -4.57 -0.67 4.37
N GLU A 27 -3.59 0.19 4.55
CA GLU A 27 -2.22 -0.15 4.91
C GLU A 27 -1.91 0.38 6.31
N PRO A 28 -0.86 -0.11 6.98
CA PRO A 28 -0.52 0.33 8.34
C PRO A 28 -0.35 1.84 8.51
N PHE A 29 0.04 2.53 7.43
CA PHE A 29 0.42 3.94 7.46
C PHE A 29 -0.33 4.83 6.46
N ARG A 30 -1.20 4.22 5.65
CA ARG A 30 -1.95 4.90 4.60
C ARG A 30 -3.29 4.20 4.41
N GLY A 31 -4.35 4.99 4.27
CA GLY A 31 -5.66 4.45 3.92
C GLY A 31 -6.42 5.41 3.02
N ALA A 32 -7.26 4.84 2.17
CA ALA A 32 -8.18 5.60 1.34
C ALA A 32 -9.50 4.84 1.20
N VAL A 33 -10.58 5.55 1.50
CA VAL A 33 -11.95 5.03 1.44
C VAL A 33 -12.85 6.08 0.80
N ARG A 34 -13.81 5.61 -0.01
CA ARG A 34 -14.89 6.42 -0.54
C ARG A 34 -16.22 5.87 -0.04
N GLN A 35 -17.08 6.76 0.44
CA GLN A 35 -18.46 6.45 0.82
C GLN A 35 -19.40 7.45 0.13
N GLY A 36 -20.26 6.96 -0.75
CA GLY A 36 -21.02 7.84 -1.65
C GLY A 36 -20.08 8.71 -2.48
N ASP A 37 -20.22 10.02 -2.42
CA ASP A 37 -19.37 10.98 -3.15
C ASP A 37 -18.13 11.42 -2.38
N TRP A 38 -18.04 11.08 -1.09
CA TRP A 38 -16.95 11.53 -0.23
C TRP A 38 -15.79 10.56 -0.26
N LYS A 39 -14.59 11.07 -0.56
CA LYS A 39 -13.34 10.29 -0.54
C LYS A 39 -12.38 10.88 0.50
N LEU A 40 -11.87 10.02 1.37
CA LEU A 40 -10.79 10.35 2.30
C LEU A 40 -9.49 9.68 1.85
N ILE A 41 -8.38 10.42 1.93
CA ILE A 41 -7.02 9.90 1.87
C ILE A 41 -6.32 10.30 3.16
N TRP A 42 -5.79 9.32 3.89
CA TRP A 42 -5.14 9.55 5.18
C TRP A 42 -3.75 8.92 5.20
N ARG A 43 -2.73 9.72 5.52
CA ARG A 43 -1.34 9.30 5.73
C ARG A 43 -0.93 9.62 7.17
N THR A 44 -0.47 8.61 7.90
CA THR A 44 -0.10 8.73 9.33
C THR A 44 1.40 8.85 9.57
N LEU A 45 2.23 8.59 8.55
CA LEU A 45 3.67 8.85 8.61
C LEU A 45 3.99 10.30 8.28
N ILE A 46 5.15 10.79 8.76
CA ILE A 46 5.58 12.17 8.59
C ILE A 46 6.00 12.43 7.13
N PRO A 47 5.52 13.52 6.49
CA PRO A 47 4.52 14.44 7.01
C PRO A 47 3.12 13.82 6.99
N THR A 48 2.41 13.91 8.12
CA THR A 48 1.04 13.41 8.23
C THR A 48 0.13 14.26 7.35
N SER A 49 -0.84 13.64 6.69
CA SER A 49 -1.81 14.39 5.90
C SER A 49 -3.19 13.75 5.95
N VAL A 50 -4.20 14.61 5.92
CA VAL A 50 -5.61 14.24 5.81
C VAL A 50 -6.18 15.04 4.66
N GLU A 51 -6.71 14.34 3.66
CA GLU A 51 -7.29 14.92 2.46
C GLU A 51 -8.70 14.38 2.29
N LEU A 52 -9.66 15.28 2.11
CA LEU A 52 -11.07 14.95 1.91
C LEU A 52 -11.57 15.63 0.64
N TYR A 53 -12.25 14.89 -0.22
CA TYR A 53 -12.79 15.39 -1.47
C TYR A 53 -14.26 15.00 -1.62
N ASP A 54 -15.05 15.91 -2.17
CA ASP A 54 -16.37 15.61 -2.72
C ASP A 54 -16.24 15.32 -4.22
N LEU A 55 -16.29 14.06 -4.61
CA LEU A 55 -16.10 13.64 -6.00
C LEU A 55 -17.28 14.00 -6.91
N SER A 56 -18.41 14.44 -6.36
CA SER A 56 -19.53 14.94 -7.17
C SER A 56 -19.22 16.33 -7.75
N GLU A 57 -18.47 17.15 -7.01
CA GLU A 57 -18.06 18.50 -7.40
C GLU A 57 -16.60 18.55 -7.91
N ASP A 58 -15.74 17.69 -7.36
CA ASP A 58 -14.31 17.65 -7.62
C ASP A 58 -13.83 16.23 -7.96
N PRO A 59 -14.20 15.69 -9.14
CA PRO A 59 -13.82 14.35 -9.57
C PRO A 59 -12.30 14.17 -9.79
N TYR A 60 -11.54 15.27 -9.83
CA TYR A 60 -10.09 15.27 -10.04
C TYR A 60 -9.31 15.57 -8.75
N GLU A 61 -9.97 15.65 -7.60
CA GLU A 61 -9.33 15.73 -6.27
C GLU A 61 -8.38 16.92 -6.10
N GLN A 62 -8.79 18.09 -6.58
CA GLN A 62 -8.02 19.33 -6.56
C GLN A 62 -8.22 20.17 -5.29
N HIS A 63 -9.38 20.08 -4.65
CA HIS A 63 -9.77 20.94 -3.53
C HIS A 63 -9.91 20.11 -2.25
N ASN A 64 -8.91 20.20 -1.38
CA ASN A 64 -8.98 19.53 -0.08
C ASN A 64 -9.99 20.24 0.85
N LEU A 65 -11.02 19.50 1.26
CA LEU A 65 -12.12 19.95 2.11
C LEU A 65 -12.00 19.45 3.56
N ALA A 66 -10.87 18.86 3.95
CA ALA A 66 -10.70 18.24 5.27
C ALA A 66 -10.94 19.21 6.44
N ASP A 67 -10.43 20.44 6.34
CA ASP A 67 -10.59 21.46 7.38
C ASP A 67 -12.02 22.02 7.45
N ALA A 68 -12.76 21.98 6.33
CA ALA A 68 -14.14 22.47 6.24
C ALA A 68 -15.18 21.44 6.74
N HIS A 69 -14.85 20.14 6.69
CA HIS A 69 -15.75 19.04 7.05
C HIS A 69 -15.11 18.05 8.04
N PRO A 70 -14.73 18.50 9.26
CA PRO A 70 -14.09 17.65 10.25
C PRO A 70 -14.97 16.46 10.68
N GLU A 71 -16.29 16.60 10.62
CA GLU A 71 -17.24 15.53 10.92
C GLU A 71 -17.14 14.37 9.92
N LYS A 72 -16.93 14.66 8.63
CA LYS A 72 -16.77 13.64 7.59
C LYS A 72 -15.41 12.97 7.66
N VAL A 73 -14.37 13.75 7.95
CA VAL A 73 -13.04 13.22 8.22
C VAL A 73 -13.10 12.20 9.36
N LEU A 74 -13.71 12.56 10.50
CA LEU A 74 -13.83 11.68 11.66
C LEU A 74 -14.56 10.38 11.31
N ALA A 75 -15.69 10.49 10.59
CA ALA A 75 -16.49 9.33 10.20
C ALA A 75 -15.69 8.36 9.30
N LEU A 76 -15.02 8.87 8.27
CA LEU A 76 -14.26 8.07 7.32
C LEU A 76 -12.95 7.51 7.93
N GLN A 77 -12.28 8.26 8.81
CA GLN A 77 -11.16 7.74 9.60
C GLN A 77 -11.62 6.61 10.52
N GLY A 78 -12.78 6.76 11.17
CA GLY A 78 -13.42 5.72 11.96
C GLY A 78 -13.66 4.45 11.14
N ARG A 79 -14.15 4.61 9.90
CA ARG A 79 -14.37 3.49 8.97
C ARG A 79 -13.05 2.82 8.56
N LEU A 80 -12.02 3.59 8.19
CA LEU A 80 -10.68 3.04 7.89
C LEU A 80 -10.11 2.26 9.06
N ASN A 81 -10.25 2.77 10.29
CA ASN A 81 -9.79 2.07 11.49
C ASN A 81 -10.55 0.75 11.73
N ALA A 82 -11.85 0.70 11.42
CA ALA A 82 -12.62 -0.55 11.48
C ALA A 82 -12.12 -1.57 10.46
N LEU A 83 -11.96 -1.15 9.20
CA LEU A 83 -11.40 -1.99 8.12
C LEU A 83 -10.00 -2.49 8.46
N GLY A 84 -9.15 -1.65 9.06
CA GLY A 84 -7.80 -2.04 9.48
C GLY A 84 -7.79 -3.11 10.57
N ARG A 85 -8.81 -3.14 11.47
CA ARG A 85 -8.96 -4.21 12.47
C ARG A 85 -9.46 -5.53 11.87
N GLU A 86 -10.27 -5.46 10.83
CA GLU A 86 -10.78 -6.62 10.09
C GLU A 86 -9.73 -7.20 9.13
N SER A 87 -8.74 -6.38 8.75
CA SER A 87 -7.65 -6.76 7.84
C SER A 87 -6.65 -7.71 8.51
N ALA A 88 -6.07 -8.60 7.69
CA ALA A 88 -4.95 -9.41 8.13
C ALA A 88 -3.76 -8.53 8.49
N LYS A 89 -3.05 -8.89 9.57
CA LYS A 89 -1.84 -8.16 9.96
C LYS A 89 -0.77 -8.29 8.86
N PRO A 90 0.00 -7.22 8.60
CA PRO A 90 1.07 -7.25 7.60
C PRO A 90 2.16 -8.25 7.99
N LEU A 91 2.25 -9.36 7.24
CA LEU A 91 3.19 -10.45 7.53
C LEU A 91 4.65 -9.97 7.53
N ALA A 92 5.02 -9.09 6.59
CA ALA A 92 6.39 -8.55 6.50
C ALA A 92 6.77 -7.75 7.76
N LEU A 93 5.86 -6.95 8.29
CA LEU A 93 6.10 -6.15 9.49
C LEU A 93 6.23 -7.05 10.74
N ILE A 94 5.38 -8.09 10.83
CA ILE A 94 5.49 -9.11 11.88
C ILE A 94 6.85 -9.80 11.81
N TYR A 95 7.29 -10.19 10.61
CA TYR A 95 8.59 -10.83 10.42
C TYR A 95 9.75 -9.94 10.87
N ILE A 96 9.78 -8.67 10.43
CA ILE A 96 10.84 -7.72 10.82
C ILE A 96 10.87 -7.53 12.33
N ALA A 97 9.70 -7.38 12.97
CA ALA A 97 9.62 -7.25 14.42
C ALA A 97 10.19 -8.49 15.14
N ASN A 98 9.81 -9.69 14.68
CA ASN A 98 10.30 -10.94 15.25
C ASN A 98 11.81 -11.10 15.07
N VAL A 99 12.34 -10.81 13.88
CA VAL A 99 13.79 -10.88 13.61
C VAL A 99 14.55 -9.85 14.42
N GLY A 100 14.06 -8.61 14.49
CA GLY A 100 14.67 -7.53 15.27
C GLY A 100 14.72 -7.83 16.77
N LEU A 101 13.65 -8.41 17.33
CA LEU A 101 13.63 -8.88 18.73
C LEU A 101 14.60 -10.05 18.96
N ALA A 102 14.74 -10.95 17.99
CA ALA A 102 15.62 -12.11 18.11
C ALA A 102 17.11 -11.77 17.89
N HIS A 103 17.43 -10.78 17.06
CA HIS A 103 18.81 -10.54 16.59
C HIS A 103 19.36 -9.13 16.91
N GLY A 104 18.62 -8.27 17.60
CA GLY A 104 19.10 -6.97 18.10
C GLY A 104 19.47 -5.92 17.04
N LYS A 105 19.50 -6.28 15.76
CA LYS A 105 19.70 -5.39 14.61
C LYS A 105 18.53 -5.54 13.63
N PRO A 106 17.67 -4.52 13.44
CA PRO A 106 16.62 -4.58 12.44
C PRO A 106 17.25 -4.57 11.04
N LEU A 107 16.84 -5.50 10.18
CA LEU A 107 17.13 -5.48 8.74
C LEU A 107 16.18 -4.48 8.06
N LEU A 108 16.24 -3.21 8.47
CA LEU A 108 15.70 -2.12 7.64
C LEU A 108 16.87 -1.66 6.78
N ALA A 109 16.68 -1.66 5.47
CA ALA A 109 17.70 -1.34 4.48
C ALA A 109 18.40 -0.01 4.81
N SER A 110 19.51 -0.11 5.54
CA SER A 110 20.49 0.94 5.72
C SER A 110 21.80 0.36 5.22
N GLU A 111 22.10 0.65 3.96
CA GLU A 111 23.45 0.90 3.45
C GLU A 111 23.35 1.06 1.93
N ILE A 112 23.00 2.28 1.52
CA ILE A 112 23.64 2.84 0.35
C ILE A 112 25.10 3.02 0.77
N ASP A 113 25.98 2.27 0.11
CA ASP A 113 27.44 2.43 0.04
C ASP A 113 28.31 1.74 1.11
N VAL A 114 28.45 0.41 1.04
CA VAL A 114 29.76 -0.30 1.12
C VAL A 114 29.65 -1.65 0.37
N PRO A 115 30.58 -2.02 -0.53
CA PRO A 115 30.52 -3.31 -1.21
C PRO A 115 30.87 -4.45 -0.24
N GLN A 116 29.90 -5.33 0.03
CA GLN A 116 30.12 -6.60 0.71
C GLN A 116 30.58 -7.65 -0.30
N THR A 117 31.89 -7.78 -0.51
CA THR A 117 32.49 -9.04 -0.98
C THR A 117 33.92 -9.18 -0.48
N GLU A 118 34.10 -9.90 0.63
CA GLU A 118 35.36 -10.62 0.84
C GLU A 118 35.50 -11.66 -0.28
N VAL A 119 36.52 -11.47 -1.11
CA VAL A 119 36.90 -12.43 -2.16
C VAL A 119 37.48 -13.67 -1.47
N ASN A 120 36.76 -14.78 -1.49
CA ASN A 120 37.31 -16.09 -1.13
C ASN A 120 38.25 -16.56 -2.25
N PRO A 121 39.57 -16.70 -2.02
CA PRO A 121 40.53 -17.02 -3.07
C PRO A 121 40.44 -18.46 -3.60
N ASN A 122 39.58 -19.32 -3.04
CA ASN A 122 39.46 -20.74 -3.44
C ASN A 122 38.02 -21.19 -3.76
N GLY A 123 37.10 -20.26 -4.05
CA GLY A 123 35.75 -20.61 -4.51
C GLY A 123 35.73 -20.82 -6.02
N HIS A 124 35.47 -22.06 -6.48
CA HIS A 124 35.23 -22.35 -7.89
C HIS A 124 34.02 -21.55 -8.41
N ALA A 125 34.27 -20.60 -9.31
CA ALA A 125 33.23 -19.78 -9.92
C ALA A 125 32.41 -20.62 -10.91
N ILE A 126 31.10 -20.69 -10.67
CA ILE A 126 30.11 -21.22 -11.61
C ILE A 126 29.79 -20.10 -12.61
N THR A 127 30.72 -19.85 -13.54
CA THR A 127 30.45 -19.15 -14.81
C THR A 127 31.52 -19.59 -15.81
N ASP A 128 31.47 -20.87 -16.20
CA ASP A 128 32.05 -21.32 -17.47
C ASP A 128 30.89 -21.58 -18.43
N GLU A 129 30.33 -20.49 -18.93
CA GLU A 129 29.48 -20.51 -20.13
C GLU A 129 30.36 -20.02 -21.27
N GLY A 130 31.02 -21.00 -21.91
CA GLY A 130 31.83 -20.80 -23.09
C GLY A 130 31.01 -20.20 -24.22
N ILE A 131 31.29 -18.94 -24.55
CA ILE A 131 30.90 -18.33 -25.82
C ILE A 131 32.18 -17.86 -26.52
N SER A 132 32.64 -18.69 -27.45
CA SER A 132 33.73 -18.40 -28.37
C SER A 132 33.25 -17.46 -29.47
N TYR A 133 33.98 -16.35 -29.68
CA TYR A 133 33.94 -15.59 -30.94
C TYR A 133 35.34 -15.54 -31.56
N PRO A 134 35.49 -15.87 -32.86
CA PRO A 134 36.79 -15.98 -33.49
C PRO A 134 37.29 -14.60 -33.96
N HIS A 135 38.49 -14.21 -33.54
CA HIS A 135 39.28 -13.22 -34.27
C HIS A 135 40.42 -13.89 -35.05
N LYS A 136 40.36 -13.65 -36.35
CA LYS A 136 41.26 -14.10 -37.41
C LYS A 136 42.66 -13.53 -37.24
N HIS A 137 43.67 -14.34 -37.53
CA HIS A 137 44.88 -13.92 -38.22
C HIS A 137 44.84 -14.44 -39.65
#